data_AF-A5L4K1-F1
#
_entry.id   AF-A5L4K1-F1
#
_cell.length_a   1.000
_cell.length_b   1.000
_cell.length_c   1.000
_cell.angle_alpha   90.00
_cell.angle_beta   90.00
_cell.angle_gamma   90.00
#
_symmetry.space_group_name_H-M   'P 1'
#
loop_
_entity.id
_entity.type
_entity.pdbx_description
1 polymer ?
#
loop_
_entity_poly.entity_id
_entity_poly.type
_entity_poly.pdbx_seq_one_letter_code
_entity_poly.pdbx_strand_id
1 'polypeptide(L)' 'MNYATKPALDVIFKEDEQRIYAGDSALNMACCRRFVQNLFRKSEGNLSVPRKMNQAAWNKDYREKVLFTSD' A
#
# COMPACT_ATOMS: atom_id res chain seq x y z
N MET A 1 2.24 -25.15 -20.56
CA MET A 1 1.21 -24.24 -20.01
C MET A 1 0.92 -23.21 -21.08
N ASN A 2 -0.23 -23.30 -21.76
CA ASN A 2 -0.54 -22.47 -22.93
C ASN A 2 -1.02 -21.08 -22.47
N TYR A 3 -0.19 -20.04 -22.63
CA TYR A 3 -0.59 -18.65 -22.36
C TYR A 3 -1.50 -18.04 -23.43
N ALA A 4 -1.86 -18.82 -24.47
CA ALA A 4 -2.63 -18.35 -25.63
C ALA A 4 -4.10 -17.96 -25.31
N THR A 5 -4.57 -18.17 -24.08
CA THR A 5 -5.96 -17.88 -23.66
C THR A 5 -6.08 -16.87 -22.53
N LYS A 6 -4.97 -16.40 -21.93
CA LYS A 6 -5.04 -15.39 -20.85
C LYS A 6 -4.89 -13.98 -21.42
N PRO A 7 -5.75 -13.02 -21.02
CA PRO A 7 -5.55 -11.63 -21.34
C PRO A 7 -4.12 -11.20 -20.98
N ALA A 8 -3.47 -10.44 -21.85
CA ALA A 8 -2.11 -9.96 -21.62
C ALA A 8 -2.00 -9.19 -20.29
N LEU A 9 -3.09 -8.53 -19.87
CA LEU A 9 -3.20 -7.81 -18.61
C LEU A 9 -3.04 -8.74 -17.40
N ASP A 10 -3.79 -9.83 -17.35
CA ASP A 10 -3.77 -10.80 -16.24
C ASP A 10 -2.37 -11.41 -16.06
N VAL A 11 -1.66 -11.62 -17.18
CA VAL A 11 -0.28 -12.14 -17.18
C VAL A 11 0.73 -11.09 -16.71
N ILE A 12 0.62 -9.85 -17.20
CA ILE A 12 1.53 -8.74 -16.85
C ILE A 12 1.38 -8.38 -15.37
N PHE A 13 0.13 -8.29 -14.89
CA PHE A 13 -0.18 -7.93 -13.51
C PHE A 13 -0.18 -9.14 -12.56
N LYS A 14 0.02 -10.36 -13.08
CA LYS A 14 0.03 -11.61 -12.32
C LYS A 14 -1.22 -11.71 -11.44
N GLU A 15 -2.38 -11.38 -11.99
CA GLU A 15 -3.62 -11.29 -11.21
C GLU A 15 -4.01 -12.64 -10.60
N ASP A 16 -3.69 -13.75 -11.29
CA ASP A 16 -3.84 -15.11 -10.75
C ASP A 16 -2.97 -15.38 -9.50
N GLU A 17 -1.86 -14.66 -9.34
CA GLU A 17 -0.97 -14.77 -8.17
C GLU A 17 -1.45 -13.86 -7.01
N GLN A 18 -2.50 -13.06 -7.20
CA GLN A 18 -3.01 -12.13 -6.20
C GLN A 18 -3.61 -12.89 -5.00
N ARG A 19 -2.90 -12.88 -3.87
CA ARG A 19 -3.31 -13.58 -2.64
C ARG A 19 -4.26 -12.80 -1.73
N ILE A 20 -4.83 -11.68 -2.19
CA ILE A 20 -5.74 -10.87 -1.35
C ILE A 20 -6.95 -11.68 -0.87
N TYR A 21 -7.40 -12.67 -1.66
CA TYR A 21 -8.51 -13.56 -1.32
C TYR A 21 -8.08 -14.81 -0.53
N ALA A 22 -6.78 -15.01 -0.29
CA ALA A 22 -6.28 -16.18 0.41
C ALA A 22 -6.37 -15.97 1.94
N GLY A 23 -7.19 -16.77 2.61
CA GLY A 23 -7.37 -16.71 4.06
C GLY A 23 -7.77 -15.31 4.55
N ASP A 24 -7.13 -14.84 5.62
CA ASP A 24 -7.40 -13.53 6.21
C ASP A 24 -6.65 -12.37 5.55
N SER A 25 -6.13 -12.56 4.32
CA SER A 25 -5.33 -11.54 3.63
C SER A 25 -6.06 -10.21 3.45
N ALA A 26 -7.38 -10.24 3.18
CA ALA A 26 -8.19 -9.02 3.10
C ALA A 26 -8.23 -8.24 4.43
N LEU A 27 -8.38 -8.96 5.56
CA LEU A 27 -8.39 -8.37 6.90
C LEU A 27 -7.01 -7.81 7.25
N ASN A 28 -5.94 -8.55 6.96
CA ASN A 28 -4.57 -8.09 7.17
C ASN A 28 -4.28 -6.81 6.39
N MET A 29 -4.69 -6.73 5.12
CA MET A 29 -4.54 -5.53 4.30
C MET A 29 -5.36 -4.35 4.85
N ALA A 30 -6.58 -4.60 5.34
CA ALA A 30 -7.40 -3.58 5.99
C ALA A 30 -6.73 -3.04 7.28
N CYS A 31 -6.18 -3.92 8.11
CA CYS A 31 -5.42 -3.56 9.31
C CYS A 31 -4.17 -2.74 8.95
N CYS A 32 -3.36 -3.19 7.99
CA CYS A 32 -2.20 -2.45 7.50
C CYS A 32 -2.59 -1.06 6.99
N ARG A 33 -3.65 -0.96 6.17
CA ARG A 33 -4.16 0.32 5.68
C ARG A 33 -4.57 1.24 6.82
N ARG A 34 -5.26 0.71 7.84
CA ARG A 34 -5.70 1.50 8.99
C ARG A 34 -4.53 1.96 9.86
N PHE A 35 -3.55 1.10 10.08
CA PHE A 35 -2.31 1.41 10.78
C PHE A 35 -1.58 2.59 10.12
N VAL A 36 -1.34 2.49 8.80
CA VAL A 36 -0.67 3.55 8.03
C VAL A 36 -1.46 4.86 8.04
N GLN A 37 -2.79 4.81 7.92
CA GLN A 37 -3.61 6.03 8.01
C GLN A 37 -3.53 6.70 9.38
N ASN A 38 -3.51 5.91 10.45
CA ASN A 38 -3.36 6.45 11.81
C ASN A 38 -1.98 7.09 12.00
N LEU A 39 -0.92 6.48 11.45
CA LEU A 39 0.42 7.05 11.45
C LEU A 39 0.45 8.43 10.78
N PHE A 40 -0.13 8.56 9.59
CA PHE A 40 -0.20 9.86 8.89
C PHE A 40 -1.08 10.89 9.60
N ARG A 41 -2.12 10.46 10.34
CA ARG A 41 -2.93 11.36 11.17
C ARG A 41 -2.14 11.92 12.37
N LYS A 42 -1.20 11.15 12.92
CA LYS A 42 -0.30 11.59 14.00
C LYS A 42 0.88 12.40 13.49
N SER A 43 1.34 12.13 12.26
CA SER A 43 2.46 12.88 11.67
C SER A 43 2.15 14.37 11.52
N GLU A 44 3.15 15.21 11.74
CA GLU A 44 3.03 16.66 11.64
C GLU A 44 2.65 17.14 10.22
N GLY A 45 2.14 18.38 10.14
CA GLY A 45 1.89 19.10 8.89
C GLY A 45 0.41 19.19 8.48
N ASN A 46 0.11 20.24 7.71
CA ASN A 46 -1.25 20.68 7.34
C ASN A 46 -1.84 19.96 6.11
N LEU A 47 -1.15 18.96 5.57
CA LEU A 47 -1.64 18.21 4.41
C LEU A 47 -2.70 17.19 4.83
N SER A 48 -3.66 16.94 3.95
CA SER A 48 -4.60 15.84 4.12
C SER A 48 -3.89 14.48 4.06
N VAL A 49 -4.45 13.47 4.73
CA VAL A 49 -3.87 12.10 4.77
C VAL A 49 -3.57 11.54 3.37
N PRO A 50 -4.46 11.66 2.35
CA PRO A 50 -4.14 11.19 1.00
C PRO A 50 -2.94 11.91 0.37
N ARG A 51 -2.78 13.21 0.62
CA ARG A 51 -1.64 13.99 0.14
C ARG A 51 -0.34 13.57 0.84
N LYS A 52 -0.37 13.34 2.15
CA LYS A 52 0.78 12.80 2.90
C LYS A 52 1.18 11.41 2.37
N MET A 53 0.21 10.52 2.12
CA MET A 53 0.46 9.21 1.51
C MET A 53 1.10 9.32 0.12
N ASN A 54 0.58 10.21 -0.74
CA ASN A 54 1.15 10.43 -2.07
C ASN A 54 2.59 10.98 -1.97
N GLN A 55 2.84 11.94 -1.08
CA GLN A 55 4.18 12.46 -0.84
C GLN A 55 5.15 11.35 -0.38
N ALA A 56 4.72 10.49 0.55
CA ALA A 56 5.51 9.35 0.99
C ALA A 56 5.75 8.30 -0.11
N ALA A 57 4.85 8.19 -1.11
CA ALA A 57 5.05 7.31 -2.26
C ALA A 57 6.24 7.78 -3.13
N TRP A 58 6.43 9.09 -3.28
CA TRP A 58 7.45 9.66 -4.18
C TRP A 58 8.71 10.17 -3.48
N ASN A 59 8.66 10.45 -2.17
CA ASN A 59 9.79 11.00 -1.41
C ASN A 59 10.23 10.00 -0.32
N LYS A 60 11.43 9.44 -0.49
CA LYS A 60 12.02 8.44 0.40
C LYS A 60 12.34 9.03 1.78
N ASP A 61 12.91 10.22 1.84
CA ASP A 61 13.29 10.89 3.10
C ASP A 61 12.06 11.22 3.94
N TYR A 62 10.99 11.71 3.29
CA TYR A 62 9.71 11.96 3.96
C TYR A 62 9.09 10.66 4.48
N ARG A 63 9.16 9.57 3.70
CA ARG A 63 8.67 8.26 4.12
C ARG A 63 9.44 7.74 5.34
N GLU A 64 10.76 7.82 5.32
CA GLU A 64 11.61 7.39 6.44
C GLU A 64 11.33 8.21 7.69
N LYS A 65 11.21 9.54 7.56
CA LYS A 65 10.82 10.42 8.67
C LYS A 65 9.48 9.99 9.29
N VAL A 66 8.45 9.74 8.46
CA VAL A 66 7.13 9.35 8.99
C VAL A 66 7.14 7.96 9.62
N LEU A 67 7.92 7.00 9.08
CA LEU A 67 7.98 5.63 9.58
C LEU A 67 8.81 5.48 10.86
N PHE A 68 9.89 6.25 10.97
CA PHE A 68 10.86 6.15 12.06
C PHE A 68 10.91 7.39 12.95
N THR A 69 9.90 8.28 12.86
CA THR A 69 9.69 9.32 13.87
C THR A 69 9.62 8.62 15.22
N SER A 70 10.72 8.74 15.97
CA SER A 70 10.86 8.24 17.32
C SER A 70 10.14 9.25 18.21
N ASP A 71 9.11 8.80 18.92
CA ASP A 71 8.72 9.44 20.18
C ASP A 71 9.88 9.33 21.19
#